data_AF-A0A9E5S357-F1
#
_entry.id   AF-A0A9E5S357-F1
#
_cell.length_a   1.000
_cell.length_b   1.000
_cell.length_c   1.000
_cell.angle_alpha   90.00
_cell.angle_beta   90.00
_cell.angle_gamma   90.00
#
_symmetry.space_group_name_H-M   'P 1'
#
loop_
_entity.id
_entity.type
_entity.pdbx_description
1 polymer ?
#
loop_
_entity_poly.entity_id
_entity_poly.type
_entity_poly.pdbx_seq_one_letter_code
_entity_poly.pdbx_strand_id
1 'polypeptide(L)'
;MASQILTDPEKWCETYELASQHDKYSLLMEALEEALPQEIIKECDLGMLLVELKDEFESNNLITEFLSIIEKVQQLQPELYAQEFAYLNDLRVEYYLFRNQLELIDDCLTQFKANPVSNIDQMMSLIDYLRYYGVTEVLVDLCEISYEPVKNSDDIIPGTEVTFIGIILLNLAEKIYQKLQQGETVDWESTSAVVNRFNPETGQKWLVDIRDDLTTEIEINQQFFADYKKNQKREKKLVVLSTNFFKYMATEKQIKFITSQAIWESVLEFIESRELSNKQLEYPDSYFAFTEQQLDKYLGRLLNTLLSNRRPDLVAVIWGIPYIYEFLHQKEIIREGVYNDAIAATKTLKTKVIKLFETQLWKYDFVHRWLPPNSISEVEFTTEANLFATSIEKVTPLAIEPGQGVLESFYKNLEESAIFKDLFTSSEIDHDLEEDVLESPAQVDIPQFKPAKPPKKRKSPLMQAAELPDKKGNSSKSKKKN
;
A
#
# COMPACT_ATOMS: atom_id res chain seq x y z
N MET A 1 2.93 29.24 -35.89
CA MET A 1 2.19 30.43 -35.43
C MET A 1 2.42 30.49 -33.93
N ALA A 2 2.54 31.67 -33.31
CA ALA A 2 2.67 31.72 -31.85
C ALA A 2 1.42 31.09 -31.22
N SER A 3 1.59 30.26 -30.19
CA SER A 3 0.47 29.62 -29.49
C SER A 3 -0.51 30.68 -28.97
N GLN A 4 -1.82 30.40 -28.99
CA GLN A 4 -2.84 31.36 -28.54
C GLN A 4 -2.58 31.84 -27.11
N ILE A 5 -2.08 30.94 -26.25
CA ILE A 5 -1.74 31.23 -24.85
C ILE A 5 -0.70 32.36 -24.71
N LEU A 6 0.22 32.52 -25.68
CA LEU A 6 1.21 33.59 -25.66
C LEU A 6 0.65 34.94 -26.12
N THR A 7 -0.42 34.93 -26.90
CA THR A 7 -1.00 36.14 -27.51
C THR A 7 -2.21 36.67 -26.75
N ASP A 8 -2.98 35.79 -26.12
CA ASP A 8 -4.24 36.09 -25.44
C ASP A 8 -4.52 35.00 -24.37
N PRO A 9 -3.82 35.05 -23.20
CA PRO A 9 -3.93 34.03 -22.15
C PRO A 9 -5.35 33.87 -21.59
N GLU A 10 -6.06 34.99 -21.36
CA GLU A 10 -7.44 35.02 -20.85
C GLU A 10 -8.37 34.23 -21.77
N LYS A 11 -8.34 34.53 -23.07
CA LYS A 11 -9.14 33.81 -24.05
C LYS A 11 -8.74 32.34 -24.19
N TRP A 12 -7.47 32.02 -24.01
CA TRP A 12 -7.02 30.62 -23.98
C TRP A 12 -7.65 29.87 -22.80
N CYS A 13 -7.68 30.46 -21.60
CA CYS A 13 -8.34 29.87 -20.43
C CYS A 13 -9.84 29.66 -20.67
N GLU A 14 -10.56 30.66 -21.19
CA GLU A 14 -11.98 30.52 -21.53
C GLU A 14 -12.22 29.38 -22.53
N THR A 15 -11.33 29.25 -23.52
CA THR A 15 -11.40 28.18 -24.51
C THR A 15 -11.13 26.81 -23.87
N TYR A 16 -10.16 26.74 -22.96
CA TYR A 16 -9.81 25.52 -22.23
C TYR A 16 -10.95 25.04 -21.33
N GLU A 17 -11.56 25.94 -20.54
CA GLU A 17 -12.65 25.60 -19.63
C GLU A 17 -13.87 25.00 -20.36
N LEU A 18 -14.17 25.53 -21.54
CA LEU A 18 -15.30 25.10 -22.37
C LEU A 18 -14.98 23.91 -23.30
N ALA A 19 -13.73 23.48 -23.36
CA ALA A 19 -13.29 22.41 -24.24
C ALA A 19 -13.71 21.02 -23.73
N SER A 20 -13.82 20.07 -24.67
CA SER A 20 -13.91 18.65 -24.33
C SER A 20 -12.61 18.17 -23.67
N GLN A 21 -12.62 17.03 -22.97
CA GLN A 21 -11.40 16.49 -22.35
C GLN A 21 -10.29 16.26 -23.38
N HIS A 22 -10.66 15.75 -24.56
CA HIS A 22 -9.75 15.56 -25.68
C HIS A 22 -9.14 16.90 -26.17
N ASP A 23 -9.97 17.93 -26.26
CA ASP A 23 -9.53 19.25 -26.72
C ASP A 23 -8.72 19.99 -25.65
N LYS A 24 -9.04 19.84 -24.35
CA LYS A 24 -8.21 20.30 -23.23
C LYS A 24 -6.79 19.75 -23.32
N TYR A 25 -6.67 18.43 -23.51
CA TYR A 25 -5.37 17.80 -23.76
C TYR A 25 -4.65 18.43 -24.96
N SER A 26 -5.35 18.60 -26.09
CA SER A 26 -4.77 19.16 -27.31
C SER A 26 -4.28 20.60 -27.10
N LEU A 27 -5.07 21.43 -26.43
CA LEU A 27 -4.73 22.82 -26.10
C LEU A 27 -3.54 22.91 -25.16
N LEU A 28 -3.47 22.05 -24.14
CA LEU A 28 -2.34 22.02 -23.22
C LEU A 28 -1.06 21.56 -23.92
N MET A 29 -1.16 20.56 -24.79
CA MET A 29 -0.02 20.08 -25.58
C MET A 29 0.51 21.15 -26.53
N GLU A 30 -0.38 21.94 -27.15
CA GLU A 30 -0.01 23.11 -27.95
C GLU A 30 0.71 24.17 -27.09
N ALA A 31 0.17 24.48 -25.91
CA ALA A 31 0.80 25.43 -24.97
C ALA A 31 2.19 24.96 -24.52
N LEU A 32 2.40 23.65 -24.40
CA LEU A 32 3.66 23.04 -24.00
C LEU A 32 4.62 22.75 -25.19
N GLU A 33 4.39 23.29 -26.39
CA GLU A 33 5.34 23.17 -27.50
C GLU A 33 6.56 24.10 -27.37
N GLU A 34 6.43 25.17 -26.59
CA GLU A 34 7.48 26.15 -26.34
C GLU A 34 7.53 26.58 -24.86
N ALA A 35 8.67 27.13 -24.42
CA ALA A 35 8.83 27.62 -23.06
C ALA A 35 7.88 28.82 -22.82
N LEU A 36 7.16 28.81 -21.70
CA LEU A 36 6.15 29.82 -21.39
C LEU A 36 6.72 30.81 -20.37
N PRO A 37 6.44 32.12 -20.50
CA PRO A 37 6.73 33.09 -19.46
C PRO A 37 6.05 32.72 -18.14
N GLN A 38 6.76 32.94 -17.02
CA GLN A 38 6.23 32.64 -15.67
C GLN A 38 4.96 33.42 -15.34
N GLU A 39 4.79 34.61 -15.91
CA GLU A 39 3.58 35.42 -15.74
C GLU A 39 2.36 34.70 -16.33
N ILE A 40 2.50 34.08 -17.50
CA ILE A 40 1.42 33.34 -18.17
C ILE A 40 1.09 32.05 -17.42
N ILE A 41 2.11 31.33 -16.96
CA ILE A 41 1.92 30.11 -16.14
C ILE A 41 1.06 30.40 -14.91
N LYS A 42 1.32 31.54 -14.24
CA LYS A 42 0.56 31.97 -13.05
C LYS A 42 -0.82 32.53 -13.38
N GLU A 43 -0.93 33.30 -14.46
CA GLU A 43 -2.21 33.87 -14.90
C GLU A 43 -3.22 32.79 -15.29
N CYS A 44 -2.75 31.74 -15.97
CA CYS A 44 -3.57 30.61 -16.40
C CYS A 44 -3.69 29.49 -15.37
N ASP A 45 -3.00 29.60 -14.22
CA ASP A 45 -2.86 28.53 -13.22
C ASP A 45 -2.56 27.15 -13.84
N LEU A 46 -1.54 27.10 -14.70
CA LEU A 46 -1.23 25.87 -15.44
C LEU A 46 -0.85 24.69 -14.53
N GLY A 47 -0.42 24.96 -13.30
CA GLY A 47 -0.16 23.93 -12.29
C GLY A 47 -1.44 23.18 -11.94
N MET A 48 -2.50 23.90 -11.56
CA MET A 48 -3.81 23.30 -11.28
C MET A 48 -4.35 22.53 -12.48
N LEU A 49 -4.29 23.11 -13.69
CA LEU A 49 -4.79 22.46 -14.90
C LEU A 49 -4.04 21.15 -15.22
N LEU A 50 -2.73 21.09 -14.95
CA LEU A 50 -1.93 19.86 -15.09
C LEU A 50 -2.36 18.77 -14.11
N VAL A 51 -2.64 19.14 -12.85
CA VAL A 51 -3.11 18.21 -11.82
C VAL A 51 -4.51 17.69 -12.15
N GLU A 52 -5.42 18.55 -12.58
CA GLU A 52 -6.75 18.12 -13.04
C GLU A 52 -6.66 17.16 -14.22
N LEU A 53 -5.81 17.47 -15.21
CA LEU A 53 -5.62 16.62 -16.39
C LEU A 53 -5.01 15.26 -16.00
N LYS A 54 -4.11 15.22 -15.01
CA LYS A 54 -3.58 13.97 -14.46
C LYS A 54 -4.70 13.06 -14.01
N ASP A 55 -5.58 13.56 -13.15
CA ASP A 55 -6.66 12.77 -12.55
C ASP A 55 -7.60 12.22 -13.63
N GLU A 56 -7.83 12.99 -14.70
CA GLU A 56 -8.59 12.51 -15.85
C GLU A 56 -7.87 11.39 -16.62
N PHE A 57 -6.59 11.55 -16.94
CA PHE A 57 -5.82 10.54 -17.67
C PHE A 57 -5.69 9.26 -16.86
N GLU A 58 -5.47 9.40 -15.56
CA GLU A 58 -5.37 8.32 -14.60
C GLU A 58 -6.69 7.53 -14.53
N SER A 59 -7.82 8.22 -14.38
CA SER A 59 -9.16 7.61 -14.37
C SER A 59 -9.51 6.87 -15.66
N ASN A 60 -8.89 7.28 -16.77
CA ASN A 60 -9.08 6.73 -18.11
C ASN A 60 -8.00 5.69 -18.51
N ASN A 61 -7.05 5.38 -17.63
CA ASN A 61 -5.89 4.52 -17.91
C ASN A 61 -5.00 5.00 -19.09
N LEU A 62 -4.99 6.29 -19.39
CA LEU A 62 -4.11 6.93 -20.39
C LEU A 62 -2.74 7.27 -19.79
N ILE A 63 -2.16 6.34 -19.04
CA ILE A 63 -1.00 6.63 -18.18
C ILE A 63 0.21 7.01 -19.02
N THR A 64 0.48 6.28 -20.10
CA THR A 64 1.67 6.52 -20.95
C THR A 64 1.60 7.87 -21.63
N GLU A 65 0.41 8.29 -22.07
CA GLU A 65 0.16 9.59 -22.65
C GLU A 65 0.44 10.70 -21.62
N PHE A 66 -0.02 10.54 -20.38
CA PHE A 66 0.27 11.53 -19.32
C PHE A 66 1.76 11.57 -18.95
N LEU A 67 2.46 10.44 -18.93
CA LEU A 67 3.91 10.41 -18.72
C LEU A 67 4.65 11.27 -19.75
N SER A 68 4.19 11.28 -21.01
CA SER A 68 4.77 12.14 -22.06
C SER A 68 4.54 13.64 -21.81
N ILE A 69 3.44 14.00 -21.14
CA ILE A 69 3.18 15.38 -20.69
C ILE A 69 4.18 15.74 -19.61
N ILE A 70 4.38 14.88 -18.61
CA ILE A 70 5.35 15.13 -17.53
C ILE A 70 6.76 15.35 -18.09
N GLU A 71 7.19 14.51 -19.04
CA GLU A 71 8.50 14.67 -19.71
C GLU A 71 8.62 16.02 -20.41
N LYS A 72 7.58 16.47 -21.12
CA LYS A 72 7.55 17.79 -21.77
C LYS A 72 7.60 18.93 -20.75
N VAL A 73 6.80 18.88 -19.70
CA VAL A 73 6.80 19.90 -18.63
C VAL A 73 8.18 19.95 -17.97
N GLN A 74 8.80 18.81 -17.67
CA GLN A 74 10.13 18.75 -17.08
C GLN A 74 11.21 19.38 -17.99
N GLN A 75 11.11 19.20 -19.31
CA GLN A 75 12.08 19.73 -20.28
C GLN A 75 11.87 21.21 -20.61
N LEU A 76 10.63 21.64 -20.79
CA LEU A 76 10.30 22.97 -21.32
C LEU A 76 9.87 23.96 -20.24
N GLN A 77 9.36 23.47 -19.11
CA GLN A 77 8.85 24.28 -17.99
C GLN A 77 9.41 23.77 -16.64
N PRO A 78 10.75 23.70 -16.45
CA PRO A 78 11.35 23.07 -15.27
C PRO A 78 10.93 23.73 -13.94
N GLU A 79 10.63 25.02 -13.94
CA GLU A 79 10.12 25.72 -12.74
C GLU A 79 8.69 25.31 -12.39
N LEU A 80 7.81 25.12 -13.39
CA LEU A 80 6.46 24.58 -13.18
C LEU A 80 6.52 23.13 -12.71
N TYR A 81 7.38 22.30 -13.34
CA TYR A 81 7.63 20.94 -12.87
C TYR A 81 8.09 20.93 -11.42
N ALA A 82 9.02 21.81 -11.02
CA ALA A 82 9.52 21.88 -9.65
C ALA A 82 8.46 22.37 -8.63
N GLN A 83 7.43 23.09 -9.07
CA GLN A 83 6.29 23.47 -8.23
C GLN A 83 5.33 22.29 -8.03
N GLU A 84 5.03 21.57 -9.11
CA GLU A 84 4.00 20.51 -9.12
C GLU A 84 4.56 19.08 -9.01
N PHE A 85 5.87 18.91 -8.79
CA PHE A 85 6.54 17.62 -8.90
C PHE A 85 5.88 16.53 -8.03
N ALA A 86 5.32 16.90 -6.89
CA ALA A 86 4.75 15.94 -5.95
C ALA A 86 3.51 15.25 -6.54
N TYR A 87 2.68 16.00 -7.26
CA TYR A 87 1.51 15.49 -7.98
C TYR A 87 1.87 14.85 -9.32
N LEU A 88 3.02 15.17 -9.92
CA LEU A 88 3.41 14.56 -11.20
C LEU A 88 4.17 13.24 -10.98
N ASN A 89 4.99 13.18 -9.92
CA ASN A 89 5.86 12.03 -9.68
C ASN A 89 5.17 10.89 -8.92
N ASP A 90 4.05 11.12 -8.25
CA ASP A 90 3.29 10.04 -7.60
C ASP A 90 2.86 8.97 -8.61
N LEU A 91 2.26 9.37 -9.74
CA LEU A 91 1.82 8.48 -10.81
C LEU A 91 3.00 7.80 -11.50
N ARG A 92 4.13 8.52 -11.66
CA ARG A 92 5.36 7.92 -12.17
C ARG A 92 5.86 6.80 -11.26
N VAL A 93 5.89 7.05 -9.96
CA VAL A 93 6.29 6.04 -8.97
C VAL A 93 5.33 4.86 -9.01
N GLU A 94 4.01 5.08 -8.92
CA GLU A 94 3.00 4.01 -9.00
C GLU A 94 3.16 3.17 -10.28
N TYR A 95 3.31 3.83 -11.43
CA TYR A 95 3.47 3.16 -12.72
C TYR A 95 4.79 2.37 -12.82
N TYR A 96 5.92 2.97 -12.44
CA TYR A 96 7.22 2.27 -12.50
C TYR A 96 7.33 1.15 -11.47
N LEU A 97 6.66 1.26 -10.32
CA LEU A 97 6.50 0.16 -9.38
C LEU A 97 5.74 -0.99 -10.04
N PHE A 98 4.55 -0.72 -10.60
CA PHE A 98 3.74 -1.70 -11.35
C PHE A 98 4.55 -2.38 -12.48
N ARG A 99 5.23 -1.58 -13.32
CA ARG A 99 6.06 -2.09 -14.43
C ARG A 99 7.37 -2.75 -13.98
N ASN A 100 7.66 -2.74 -12.68
CA ASN A 100 8.88 -3.27 -12.08
C ASN A 100 10.17 -2.64 -12.67
N GLN A 101 10.12 -1.35 -12.94
CA GLN A 101 11.23 -0.52 -13.44
C GLN A 101 11.89 0.22 -12.27
N LEU A 102 12.43 -0.55 -11.32
CA LEU A 102 12.92 -0.04 -10.03
C LEU A 102 14.07 0.97 -10.19
N GLU A 103 14.83 0.87 -11.27
CA GLU A 103 15.91 1.78 -11.63
C GLU A 103 15.45 3.22 -11.91
N LEU A 104 14.16 3.42 -12.24
CA LEU A 104 13.60 4.75 -12.52
C LEU A 104 12.99 5.42 -11.29
N ILE A 105 12.82 4.67 -10.19
CA ILE A 105 12.16 5.19 -8.99
C ILE A 105 13.02 6.27 -8.31
N ASP A 106 14.33 6.10 -8.26
CA ASP A 106 15.22 7.05 -7.59
C ASP A 106 15.17 8.45 -8.23
N ASP A 107 15.13 8.49 -9.56
CA ASP A 107 14.97 9.73 -10.34
C ASP A 107 13.65 10.43 -10.00
N CYS A 108 12.56 9.67 -9.84
CA CYS A 108 11.25 10.23 -9.46
C CYS A 108 11.26 10.81 -8.04
N LEU A 109 12.07 10.24 -7.14
CA LEU A 109 12.18 10.67 -5.75
C LEU A 109 13.19 11.81 -5.52
N THR A 110 13.94 12.21 -6.54
CA THR A 110 15.01 13.22 -6.43
C THR A 110 14.51 14.54 -5.83
N GLN A 111 13.34 15.02 -6.26
CA GLN A 111 12.77 16.27 -5.75
C GLN A 111 12.24 16.14 -4.32
N PHE A 112 11.69 14.98 -3.94
CA PHE A 112 11.32 14.70 -2.55
C PHE A 112 12.53 14.69 -1.63
N LYS A 113 13.64 14.07 -2.06
CA LYS A 113 14.91 14.08 -1.31
C LYS A 113 15.51 15.49 -1.19
N ALA A 114 15.37 16.31 -2.22
CA ALA A 114 15.87 17.69 -2.21
C ALA A 114 15.00 18.63 -1.35
N ASN A 115 13.69 18.39 -1.29
CA ASN A 115 12.73 19.25 -0.61
C ASN A 115 11.74 18.44 0.27
N PRO A 116 12.23 17.69 1.29
CA PRO A 116 11.42 16.72 2.04
C PRO A 116 10.34 17.34 2.93
N VAL A 117 10.41 18.65 3.19
CA VAL A 117 9.45 19.39 4.03
C VAL A 117 8.22 19.85 3.22
N SER A 118 8.42 20.39 2.02
CA SER A 118 7.36 21.11 1.30
C SER A 118 6.22 20.24 0.78
N ASN A 119 6.45 18.93 0.64
CA ASN A 119 5.49 17.97 0.09
C ASN A 119 5.46 16.69 0.92
N ILE A 120 5.55 16.84 2.24
CA ILE A 120 5.60 15.72 3.17
C ILE A 120 4.38 14.80 3.03
N ASP A 121 3.18 15.35 2.85
CA ASP A 121 1.94 14.56 2.79
C ASP A 121 1.90 13.63 1.57
N GLN A 122 2.32 14.13 0.41
CA GLN A 122 2.47 13.33 -0.81
C GLN A 122 3.58 12.30 -0.65
N MET A 123 4.71 12.68 -0.03
CA MET A 123 5.81 11.75 0.24
C MET A 123 5.36 10.59 1.15
N MET A 124 4.57 10.88 2.19
CA MET A 124 4.03 9.87 3.10
C MET A 124 3.14 8.87 2.35
N SER A 125 2.30 9.35 1.42
CA SER A 125 1.48 8.46 0.58
C SER A 125 2.34 7.56 -0.32
N LEU A 126 3.46 8.07 -0.83
CA LEU A 126 4.40 7.27 -1.65
C LEU A 126 5.17 6.23 -0.84
N ILE A 127 5.49 6.55 0.42
CA ILE A 127 6.14 5.62 1.33
C ILE A 127 5.33 4.33 1.44
N ASP A 128 4.00 4.38 1.55
CA ASP A 128 3.19 3.18 1.66
C ASP A 128 3.27 2.29 0.42
N TYR A 129 3.24 2.87 -0.79
CA TYR A 129 3.51 2.10 -2.01
C TYR A 129 4.91 1.46 -1.99
N LEU A 130 5.96 2.23 -1.66
CA LEU A 130 7.32 1.69 -1.59
C LEU A 130 7.45 0.55 -0.55
N ARG A 131 6.76 0.66 0.60
CA ARG A 131 6.68 -0.38 1.63
C ARG A 131 6.02 -1.63 1.09
N TYR A 132 4.85 -1.51 0.46
CA TYR A 132 4.08 -2.67 -0.01
C TYR A 132 4.71 -3.38 -1.21
N TYR A 133 5.31 -2.61 -2.13
CA TYR A 133 6.07 -3.16 -3.26
C TYR A 133 7.43 -3.75 -2.86
N GLY A 134 7.89 -3.50 -1.64
CA GLY A 134 9.14 -4.06 -1.11
C GLY A 134 10.41 -3.42 -1.69
N VAL A 135 10.35 -2.15 -2.10
CA VAL A 135 11.50 -1.41 -2.68
C VAL A 135 12.35 -0.80 -1.55
N THR A 136 12.87 -1.69 -0.70
CA THR A 136 13.46 -1.33 0.61
C THR A 136 14.62 -0.35 0.54
N GLU A 137 15.59 -0.55 -0.34
CA GLU A 137 16.82 0.28 -0.31
C GLU A 137 16.52 1.72 -0.74
N VAL A 138 15.70 1.92 -1.76
CA VAL A 138 15.27 3.25 -2.22
C VAL A 138 14.43 3.95 -1.14
N LEU A 139 13.54 3.22 -0.49
CA LEU A 139 12.72 3.74 0.60
C LEU A 139 13.58 4.17 1.80
N VAL A 140 14.55 3.35 2.20
CA VAL A 140 15.44 3.67 3.33
C VAL A 140 16.29 4.90 3.03
N ASP A 141 16.83 5.01 1.82
CA ASP A 141 17.60 6.19 1.39
C ASP A 141 16.74 7.48 1.45
N LEU A 142 15.49 7.42 0.95
CA LEU A 142 14.53 8.53 1.07
C LEU A 142 14.31 8.93 2.53
N CYS A 143 14.06 7.96 3.42
CA CYS A 143 13.84 8.21 4.85
C CYS A 143 15.09 8.78 5.55
N GLU A 144 16.29 8.28 5.24
CA GLU A 144 17.54 8.74 5.84
C GLU A 144 17.84 10.20 5.47
N ILE A 145 17.63 10.57 4.20
CA ILE A 145 17.83 11.94 3.71
C ILE A 145 16.78 12.89 4.31
N SER A 146 15.53 12.44 4.41
CA SER A 146 14.40 13.28 4.83
C SER A 146 14.30 13.49 6.34
N TYR A 147 14.91 12.61 7.14
CA TYR A 147 14.74 12.60 8.59
C TYR A 147 15.13 13.91 9.29
N GLU A 148 16.36 14.39 9.14
CA GLU A 148 16.81 15.61 9.85
C GLU A 148 16.06 16.88 9.36
N PRO A 149 15.85 17.09 8.05
CA PRO A 149 15.05 18.23 7.58
C PRO A 149 13.63 18.26 8.15
N VAL A 150 12.93 17.11 8.17
CA VAL A 150 11.55 17.03 8.66
C VAL A 150 11.49 17.20 10.17
N LYS A 151 12.37 16.53 10.91
CA LYS A 151 12.42 16.62 12.38
C LYS A 151 12.66 18.04 12.90
N ASN A 152 13.50 18.80 12.20
CA ASN A 152 13.91 20.14 12.63
C ASN A 152 13.06 21.26 12.00
N SER A 153 12.02 20.92 11.24
CA SER A 153 11.15 21.91 10.61
C SER A 153 10.04 22.35 11.56
N ASP A 154 9.82 23.66 11.65
CA ASP A 154 8.68 24.25 12.36
C ASP A 154 7.37 24.16 11.54
N ASP A 155 7.46 23.80 10.24
CA ASP A 155 6.31 23.71 9.32
C ASP A 155 5.64 22.33 9.37
N ILE A 156 6.27 21.34 10.01
CA ILE A 156 5.77 19.96 10.10
C ILE A 156 5.26 19.64 11.49
N ILE A 157 4.15 18.88 11.56
CA ILE A 157 3.61 18.38 12.82
C ILE A 157 4.65 17.42 13.46
N PRO A 158 5.09 17.70 14.70
CA PRO A 158 6.04 16.84 15.40
C PRO A 158 5.56 15.38 15.48
N GLY A 159 6.48 14.44 15.24
CA GLY A 159 6.21 13.01 15.23
C GLY A 159 6.06 12.42 13.84
N THR A 160 5.98 13.24 12.78
CA THR A 160 5.97 12.76 11.39
C THR A 160 7.24 11.97 11.06
N GLU A 161 8.38 12.40 11.59
CA GLU A 161 9.70 11.77 11.43
C GLU A 161 9.78 10.37 12.05
N VAL A 162 8.86 10.00 12.96
CA VAL A 162 8.83 8.67 13.61
C VAL A 162 8.63 7.56 12.58
N THR A 163 7.87 7.81 11.51
CA THR A 163 7.69 6.84 10.43
C THR A 163 9.02 6.51 9.75
N PHE A 164 9.86 7.53 9.51
CA PHE A 164 11.18 7.34 8.89
C PHE A 164 12.09 6.54 9.81
N ILE A 165 12.11 6.86 11.11
CA ILE A 165 12.87 6.11 12.12
C ILE A 165 12.43 4.64 12.09
N GLY A 166 11.12 4.37 12.11
CA GLY A 166 10.56 3.02 12.06
C GLY A 166 11.08 2.21 10.87
N ILE A 167 11.04 2.79 9.68
CA ILE A 167 11.51 2.17 8.43
C ILE A 167 13.02 1.86 8.48
N ILE A 168 13.84 2.84 8.89
CA ILE A 168 15.30 2.69 8.98
C ILE A 168 15.68 1.61 9.99
N LEU A 169 15.09 1.66 11.19
CA LEU A 169 15.38 0.70 12.25
C LEU A 169 14.90 -0.70 11.90
N LEU A 170 13.79 -0.83 11.17
CA LEU A 170 13.29 -2.13 10.76
C LEU A 170 14.11 -2.76 9.63
N ASN A 171 14.63 -1.97 8.70
CA ASN A 171 15.64 -2.44 7.72
C ASN A 171 16.89 -2.95 8.46
N LEU A 172 17.36 -2.22 9.47
CA LEU A 172 18.48 -2.63 10.30
C LEU A 172 18.19 -3.96 11.03
N ALA A 173 17.01 -4.10 11.61
CA ALA A 173 16.56 -5.35 12.23
C ALA A 173 16.52 -6.53 11.25
N GLU A 174 16.06 -6.32 10.01
CA GLU A 174 16.08 -7.36 8.97
C GLU A 174 17.52 -7.77 8.61
N LYS A 175 18.42 -6.80 8.41
CA LYS A 175 19.84 -7.05 8.12
C LYS A 175 20.50 -7.85 9.26
N ILE A 176 20.20 -7.53 10.51
CA ILE A 176 20.63 -8.29 11.69
C ILE A 176 20.08 -9.72 11.65
N TYR A 177 18.77 -9.87 11.41
CA TYR A 177 18.13 -11.17 11.34
C TYR A 177 18.74 -12.07 10.25
N GLN A 178 19.01 -11.53 9.06
CA GLN A 178 19.65 -12.26 7.97
C GLN A 178 21.06 -12.76 8.35
N LYS A 179 21.87 -11.91 9.01
CA LYS A 179 23.19 -12.31 9.54
C LYS A 179 23.08 -13.45 10.57
N LEU A 180 22.14 -13.33 11.51
CA LEU A 180 21.90 -14.36 12.52
C LEU A 180 21.48 -15.69 11.87
N GLN A 181 20.61 -15.67 10.86
CA GLN A 181 20.21 -16.86 10.10
C GLN A 181 21.38 -17.52 9.35
N GLN A 182 22.40 -16.74 8.97
CA GLN A 182 23.61 -17.23 8.32
C GLN A 182 24.69 -17.69 9.33
N GLY A 183 24.43 -17.57 10.63
CA GLY A 183 25.39 -17.89 11.70
C GLY A 183 26.52 -16.86 11.82
N GLU A 184 26.34 -15.66 11.24
CA GLU A 184 27.31 -14.58 11.32
C GLU A 184 27.22 -13.82 12.65
N THR A 185 28.34 -13.24 13.08
CA THR A 185 28.37 -12.37 14.27
C THR A 185 27.84 -10.98 13.94
N VAL A 186 27.00 -10.44 14.82
CA VAL A 186 26.47 -9.07 14.70
C VAL A 186 27.40 -8.11 15.45
N ASP A 187 27.81 -7.04 14.77
CA ASP A 187 28.50 -5.91 15.40
C ASP A 187 27.47 -5.00 16.09
N TRP A 188 27.23 -5.29 17.37
CA TRP A 188 26.27 -4.54 18.20
C TRP A 188 26.73 -3.12 18.52
N GLU A 189 28.04 -2.83 18.46
CA GLU A 189 28.55 -1.47 18.70
C GLU A 189 28.21 -0.56 17.52
N SER A 190 28.53 -0.99 16.30
CA SER A 190 28.14 -0.27 15.09
C SER A 190 26.62 -0.15 14.96
N THR A 191 25.88 -1.20 15.30
CA THR A 191 24.41 -1.19 15.31
C THR A 191 23.88 -0.15 16.29
N SER A 192 24.41 -0.12 17.52
CA SER A 192 24.04 0.84 18.56
C SER A 192 24.28 2.29 18.12
N ALA A 193 25.38 2.55 17.41
CA ALA A 193 25.68 3.88 16.88
C ALA A 193 24.62 4.36 15.86
N VAL A 194 24.19 3.49 14.95
CA VAL A 194 23.10 3.81 13.99
C VAL A 194 21.79 4.06 14.73
N VAL A 195 21.42 3.19 15.68
CA VAL A 195 20.19 3.33 16.46
C VAL A 195 20.16 4.63 17.24
N ASN A 196 21.27 4.99 17.92
CA ASN A 196 21.35 6.22 18.71
C ASN A 196 21.31 7.49 17.86
N ARG A 197 21.73 7.43 16.58
CA ARG A 197 21.62 8.57 15.66
C ARG A 197 20.15 8.93 15.40
N PHE A 198 19.32 7.93 15.15
CA PHE A 198 17.92 8.14 14.77
C PHE A 198 16.95 8.12 15.95
N ASN A 199 17.29 7.42 17.04
CA ASN A 199 16.44 7.28 18.22
C ASN A 199 17.27 7.37 19.52
N PRO A 200 17.83 8.54 19.85
CA PRO A 200 18.71 8.69 21.02
C PRO A 200 18.00 8.44 22.36
N GLU A 201 16.69 8.69 22.45
CA GLU A 201 15.95 8.62 23.72
C GLU A 201 15.58 7.19 24.10
N THR A 202 15.14 6.38 23.14
CA THR A 202 14.63 5.02 23.41
C THR A 202 15.40 3.92 22.67
N GLY A 203 16.41 4.29 21.87
CA GLY A 203 17.14 3.39 21.00
C GLY A 203 17.84 2.24 21.72
N GLN A 204 18.45 2.47 22.89
CA GLN A 204 19.08 1.39 23.66
C GLN A 204 18.08 0.35 24.15
N LYS A 205 16.90 0.79 24.60
CA LYS A 205 15.84 -0.13 25.01
C LYS A 205 15.34 -0.93 23.81
N TRP A 206 15.08 -0.24 22.69
CA TRP A 206 14.70 -0.89 21.45
C TRP A 206 15.73 -1.94 21.00
N LEU A 207 17.02 -1.64 21.10
CA LEU A 207 18.10 -2.55 20.70
C LEU A 207 18.18 -3.80 21.58
N VAL A 208 17.89 -3.68 22.87
CA VAL A 208 17.78 -4.84 23.77
C VAL A 208 16.57 -5.68 23.40
N ASP A 209 15.40 -5.06 23.26
CA ASP A 209 14.15 -5.73 22.94
C ASP A 209 14.25 -6.48 21.58
N ILE A 210 14.76 -5.82 20.53
CA ILE A 210 14.90 -6.42 19.19
C ILE A 210 15.92 -7.56 19.17
N ARG A 211 17.02 -7.46 19.94
CA ARG A 211 18.02 -8.53 20.01
C ARG A 211 17.39 -9.80 20.58
N ASP A 212 16.62 -9.65 21.65
CA ASP A 212 15.96 -10.78 22.29
C ASP A 212 14.89 -11.39 21.37
N ASP A 213 14.06 -10.54 20.74
CA ASP A 213 12.98 -10.98 19.85
C ASP A 213 13.48 -11.65 18.55
N LEU A 214 14.60 -11.18 17.98
CA LEU A 214 15.17 -11.77 16.76
C LEU A 214 15.85 -13.12 17.01
N THR A 215 16.31 -13.37 18.24
CA THR A 215 17.02 -14.61 18.61
C THR A 215 16.15 -15.65 19.29
N THR A 216 14.98 -15.25 19.80
CA THR A 216 14.09 -16.10 20.58
C THR A 216 12.82 -16.44 19.79
N GLU A 217 12.43 -17.71 19.77
CA GLU A 217 11.10 -18.12 19.31
C GLU A 217 10.06 -17.81 20.39
N ILE A 218 8.90 -17.29 19.98
CA ILE A 218 7.82 -17.05 20.93
C ILE A 218 7.28 -18.36 21.50
N GLU A 219 7.25 -18.47 22.83
CA GLU A 219 6.62 -19.58 23.53
C GLU A 219 5.15 -19.27 23.83
N ILE A 220 4.25 -20.02 23.20
CA ILE A 220 2.80 -19.93 23.45
C ILE A 220 2.45 -20.95 24.53
N ASN A 221 2.49 -20.49 25.79
CA ASN A 221 2.23 -21.31 26.98
C ASN A 221 1.20 -20.62 27.90
N GLN A 222 0.87 -21.25 29.04
CA GLN A 222 -0.10 -20.68 29.99
C GLN A 222 0.29 -19.27 30.47
N GLN A 223 1.59 -18.97 30.61
CA GLN A 223 2.08 -17.66 31.03
C GLN A 223 1.86 -16.59 29.95
N PHE A 224 2.00 -16.95 28.66
CA PHE A 224 1.66 -16.06 27.55
C PHE A 224 0.21 -15.56 27.68
N PHE A 225 -0.75 -16.48 27.83
CA PHE A 225 -2.16 -16.12 27.98
C PHE A 225 -2.45 -15.37 29.29
N ALA A 226 -1.77 -15.70 30.39
CA ALA A 226 -1.92 -14.97 31.66
C ALA A 226 -1.41 -13.53 31.56
N ASP A 227 -0.32 -13.31 30.81
CA ASP A 227 0.23 -11.98 30.55
C ASP A 227 -0.68 -11.19 29.61
N TYR A 228 -1.27 -11.83 28.59
CA TYR A 228 -2.16 -11.18 27.63
C TYR A 228 -3.40 -10.54 28.27
N LYS A 229 -3.87 -11.09 29.40
CA LYS A 229 -5.01 -10.50 30.16
C LYS A 229 -4.73 -9.12 30.75
N LYS A 230 -3.46 -8.70 30.84
CA LYS A 230 -3.07 -7.44 31.50
C LYS A 230 -2.65 -6.43 30.45
N ASN A 231 -3.30 -5.26 30.39
CA ASN A 231 -3.12 -4.28 29.31
C ASN A 231 -1.63 -4.00 28.93
N GLN A 232 -0.82 -3.52 29.88
CA GLN A 232 0.60 -3.22 29.63
C GLN A 232 1.43 -4.43 29.20
N LYS A 233 1.03 -5.63 29.59
CA LYS A 233 1.72 -6.86 29.17
C LYS A 233 1.21 -7.34 27.81
N ARG A 234 -0.07 -7.12 27.50
CA ARG A 234 -0.66 -7.40 26.20
C ARG A 234 0.04 -6.63 25.10
N GLU A 235 0.22 -5.32 25.27
CA GLU A 235 0.96 -4.47 24.33
C GLU A 235 2.36 -5.04 24.05
N LYS A 236 3.10 -5.40 25.10
CA LYS A 236 4.40 -6.06 24.95
C LYS A 236 4.30 -7.40 24.21
N LYS A 237 3.27 -8.22 24.48
CA LYS A 237 3.06 -9.47 23.75
C LYS A 237 2.73 -9.22 22.28
N LEU A 238 1.97 -8.18 21.95
CA LEU A 238 1.67 -7.80 20.57
C LEU A 238 2.95 -7.36 19.82
N VAL A 239 3.86 -6.65 20.47
CA VAL A 239 5.18 -6.31 19.89
C VAL A 239 6.03 -7.55 19.65
N VAL A 240 6.12 -8.47 20.62
CA VAL A 240 6.85 -9.74 20.42
C VAL A 240 6.22 -10.56 19.30
N LEU A 241 4.89 -10.57 19.22
CA LEU A 241 4.15 -11.24 18.14
C LEU A 241 4.45 -10.62 16.78
N SER A 242 4.48 -9.28 16.67
CA SER A 242 4.78 -8.61 15.40
C SER A 242 6.17 -8.98 14.91
N THR A 243 7.19 -8.96 15.78
CA THR A 243 8.55 -9.38 15.38
C THR A 243 8.59 -10.85 14.93
N ASN A 244 7.86 -11.75 15.60
CA ASN A 244 7.76 -13.15 15.17
C ASN A 244 6.98 -13.32 13.86
N PHE A 245 5.97 -12.48 13.62
CA PHE A 245 5.28 -12.42 12.34
C PHE A 245 6.23 -11.95 11.22
N PHE A 246 7.09 -10.95 11.46
CA PHE A 246 8.05 -10.47 10.46
C PHE A 246 9.05 -11.57 10.09
N LYS A 247 9.57 -12.31 11.09
CA LYS A 247 10.42 -13.48 10.86
C LYS A 247 9.70 -14.51 9.99
N TYR A 248 8.46 -14.86 10.32
CA TYR A 248 7.62 -15.78 9.54
C TYR A 248 7.43 -15.31 8.09
N MET A 249 7.09 -14.04 7.89
CA MET A 249 6.90 -13.45 6.57
C MET A 249 8.19 -13.46 5.75
N ALA A 250 9.34 -13.17 6.36
CA ALA A 250 10.63 -13.21 5.67
C ALA A 250 11.07 -14.64 5.30
N THR A 251 10.90 -15.62 6.19
CA THR A 251 11.38 -16.99 5.97
C THR A 251 10.45 -17.81 5.09
N GLU A 252 9.15 -17.76 5.36
CA GLU A 252 8.15 -18.62 4.70
C GLU A 252 7.54 -17.94 3.47
N LYS A 253 7.39 -16.61 3.50
CA LYS A 253 6.71 -15.85 2.44
C LYS A 253 7.64 -14.96 1.61
N GLN A 254 8.93 -14.88 1.98
CA GLN A 254 9.95 -14.05 1.30
C GLN A 254 9.58 -12.56 1.25
N ILE A 255 8.84 -12.08 2.26
CA ILE A 255 8.39 -10.70 2.37
C ILE A 255 9.27 -9.95 3.37
N LYS A 256 9.69 -8.74 3.00
CA LYS A 256 10.59 -7.89 3.80
C LYS A 256 9.97 -7.49 5.13
N PHE A 257 10.80 -7.17 6.12
CA PHE A 257 10.28 -6.78 7.43
C PHE A 257 9.43 -5.51 7.34
N ILE A 258 9.87 -4.51 6.58
CA ILE A 258 9.13 -3.25 6.37
C ILE A 258 7.72 -3.50 5.82
N THR A 259 7.60 -4.34 4.79
CA THR A 259 6.31 -4.73 4.22
C THR A 259 5.46 -5.50 5.23
N SER A 260 6.08 -6.41 5.99
CA SER A 260 5.41 -7.20 7.02
C SER A 260 4.88 -6.33 8.16
N GLN A 261 5.64 -5.31 8.56
CA GLN A 261 5.19 -4.32 9.54
C GLN A 261 4.01 -3.51 9.01
N ALA A 262 4.07 -3.02 7.77
CA ALA A 262 2.96 -2.27 7.17
C ALA A 262 1.65 -3.08 7.17
N ILE A 263 1.73 -4.36 6.81
CA ILE A 263 0.60 -5.29 6.86
C ILE A 263 0.11 -5.47 8.29
N TRP A 264 1.03 -5.71 9.24
CA TRP A 264 0.69 -5.89 10.65
C TRP A 264 0.00 -4.66 11.24
N GLU A 265 0.57 -3.48 11.05
CA GLU A 265 0.05 -2.20 11.54
C GLU A 265 -1.34 -1.92 10.97
N SER A 266 -1.54 -2.08 9.66
CA SER A 266 -2.83 -1.83 9.03
C SER A 266 -3.94 -2.75 9.55
N VAL A 267 -3.63 -4.04 9.75
CA VAL A 267 -4.61 -4.99 10.30
C VAL A 267 -4.83 -4.77 11.80
N LEU A 268 -3.79 -4.44 12.57
CA LEU A 268 -3.95 -4.14 13.99
C LEU A 268 -4.73 -2.85 14.20
N GLU A 269 -4.52 -1.82 13.37
CA GLU A 269 -5.33 -0.59 13.40
C GLU A 269 -6.81 -0.91 13.21
N PHE A 270 -7.15 -1.77 12.24
CA PHE A 270 -8.51 -2.29 12.09
C PHE A 270 -9.01 -2.95 13.38
N ILE A 271 -8.25 -3.91 13.89
CA ILE A 271 -8.63 -4.71 15.07
C ILE A 271 -8.85 -3.83 16.30
N GLU A 272 -8.02 -2.80 16.49
CA GLU A 272 -8.06 -1.85 17.61
C GLU A 272 -9.08 -0.72 17.42
N SER A 273 -9.46 -0.41 16.19
CA SER A 273 -10.51 0.59 15.90
C SER A 273 -11.92 0.12 16.34
N ARG A 274 -12.06 -1.14 16.72
CA ARG A 274 -13.32 -1.73 17.20
C ARG A 274 -13.51 -1.44 18.68
N GLU A 275 -14.73 -1.13 19.06
CA GLU A 275 -15.12 -0.96 20.46
C GLU A 275 -15.18 -2.33 21.16
N LEU A 276 -14.05 -2.77 21.70
CA LEU A 276 -13.95 -4.03 22.42
C LEU A 276 -14.16 -3.83 23.93
N SER A 277 -14.98 -4.68 24.54
CA SER A 277 -15.11 -4.75 25.99
C SER A 277 -13.81 -5.23 26.65
N ASN A 278 -13.61 -4.89 27.94
CA ASN A 278 -12.46 -5.38 28.71
C ASN A 278 -12.31 -6.90 28.67
N LYS A 279 -13.44 -7.64 28.66
CA LYS A 279 -13.43 -9.10 28.56
C LYS A 279 -12.91 -9.57 27.20
N GLN A 280 -13.27 -8.91 26.10
CA GLN A 280 -12.77 -9.26 24.77
C GLN A 280 -11.27 -8.99 24.65
N LEU A 281 -10.78 -7.92 25.27
CA LEU A 281 -9.36 -7.57 25.31
C LEU A 281 -8.49 -8.58 26.09
N GLU A 282 -9.09 -9.42 26.94
CA GLU A 282 -8.36 -10.38 27.79
C GLU A 282 -7.98 -11.69 27.08
N TYR A 283 -8.68 -12.06 26.00
CA TYR A 283 -8.52 -13.35 25.33
C TYR A 283 -8.19 -13.16 23.85
N PRO A 284 -7.08 -13.74 23.34
CA PRO A 284 -6.70 -13.58 21.94
C PRO A 284 -7.81 -13.94 20.94
N ASP A 285 -8.55 -15.03 21.17
CA ASP A 285 -9.70 -15.39 20.33
C ASP A 285 -10.71 -14.24 20.23
N SER A 286 -11.09 -13.64 21.35
CA SER A 286 -12.07 -12.55 21.38
C SER A 286 -11.49 -11.22 20.90
N TYR A 287 -10.20 -10.99 21.13
CA TYR A 287 -9.49 -9.81 20.64
C TYR A 287 -9.37 -9.84 19.11
N PHE A 288 -9.07 -10.99 18.51
CA PHE A 288 -8.93 -11.12 17.06
C PHE A 288 -10.25 -11.47 16.36
N ALA A 289 -11.27 -12.02 17.02
CA ALA A 289 -12.55 -12.31 16.36
C ALA A 289 -13.23 -11.03 15.87
N PHE A 290 -13.61 -10.98 14.58
CA PHE A 290 -14.37 -9.89 13.97
C PHE A 290 -15.43 -10.44 13.01
N THR A 291 -16.43 -9.62 12.68
CA THR A 291 -17.47 -9.97 11.69
C THR A 291 -17.18 -9.32 10.33
N GLU A 292 -17.73 -9.89 9.25
CA GLU A 292 -17.64 -9.28 7.90
C GLU A 292 -18.08 -7.82 7.92
N GLN A 293 -19.18 -7.49 8.60
CA GLN A 293 -19.71 -6.13 8.69
C GLN A 293 -18.74 -5.15 9.39
N GLN A 294 -18.04 -5.61 10.44
CA GLN A 294 -17.04 -4.78 11.12
C GLN A 294 -15.87 -4.44 10.19
N LEU A 295 -15.41 -5.42 9.42
CA LEU A 295 -14.35 -5.21 8.43
C LEU A 295 -14.86 -4.29 7.31
N ASP A 296 -16.04 -4.53 6.75
CA ASP A 296 -16.65 -3.72 5.69
C ASP A 296 -16.75 -2.23 6.09
N LYS A 297 -17.25 -1.96 7.30
CA LYS A 297 -17.34 -0.62 7.87
C LYS A 297 -15.97 0.06 7.98
N TYR A 298 -14.94 -0.68 8.38
CA TYR A 298 -13.58 -0.14 8.47
C TYR A 298 -13.01 0.20 7.08
N LEU A 299 -13.18 -0.67 6.09
CA LEU A 299 -12.75 -0.38 4.71
C LEU A 299 -13.47 0.85 4.14
N GLY A 300 -14.78 1.00 4.41
CA GLY A 300 -15.54 2.18 4.03
C GLY A 300 -14.97 3.48 4.63
N ARG A 301 -14.44 3.43 5.87
CA ARG A 301 -13.74 4.59 6.48
C ARG A 301 -12.43 4.92 5.77
N LEU A 302 -11.65 3.93 5.37
CA LEU A 302 -10.41 4.15 4.62
C LEU A 302 -10.68 4.79 3.25
N LEU A 303 -11.81 4.44 2.61
CA LEU A 303 -12.24 5.08 1.35
C LEU A 303 -12.67 6.54 1.53
N ASN A 304 -13.28 6.88 2.67
CA ASN A 304 -13.89 8.20 2.94
C ASN A 304 -12.92 9.26 3.48
N THR A 305 -11.61 8.98 3.51
CA THR A 305 -10.66 9.95 4.05
C THR A 305 -10.28 10.96 2.95
N LEU A 306 -10.87 12.15 3.00
CA LEU A 306 -10.67 13.22 2.01
C LEU A 306 -9.23 13.75 1.95
N LEU A 307 -8.44 13.57 3.01
CA LEU A 307 -7.12 14.20 3.19
C LEU A 307 -5.94 13.23 3.08
N SER A 308 -6.18 11.92 2.97
CA SER A 308 -5.09 10.94 2.85
C SER A 308 -5.47 9.78 1.93
N ASN A 309 -4.56 9.44 1.02
CA ASN A 309 -4.74 8.30 0.11
C ASN A 309 -4.52 6.99 0.87
N ARG A 310 -5.55 6.52 1.57
CA ARG A 310 -5.53 5.30 2.40
C ARG A 310 -5.92 4.04 1.61
N ARG A 311 -5.98 4.13 0.28
CA ARG A 311 -6.35 3.00 -0.59
C ARG A 311 -5.32 1.87 -0.58
N PRO A 312 -3.99 2.13 -0.55
CA PRO A 312 -3.00 1.07 -0.38
C PRO A 312 -3.21 0.29 0.93
N ASP A 313 -3.52 0.98 2.03
CA ASP A 313 -3.80 0.35 3.33
C ASP A 313 -5.07 -0.51 3.29
N LEU A 314 -6.13 -0.02 2.63
CA LEU A 314 -7.36 -0.80 2.44
C LEU A 314 -7.06 -2.14 1.75
N VAL A 315 -6.29 -2.10 0.67
CA VAL A 315 -5.87 -3.32 -0.04
C VAL A 315 -4.96 -4.16 0.85
N ALA A 316 -4.01 -3.55 1.56
CA ALA A 316 -3.12 -4.26 2.46
C ALA A 316 -3.86 -4.97 3.61
N VAL A 317 -4.94 -4.40 4.15
CA VAL A 317 -5.77 -5.05 5.17
C VAL A 317 -6.45 -6.29 4.61
N ILE A 318 -7.13 -6.17 3.47
CA ILE A 318 -7.92 -7.27 2.90
C ILE A 318 -7.04 -8.44 2.48
N TRP A 319 -5.89 -8.16 1.85
CA TRP A 319 -4.94 -9.20 1.44
C TRP A 319 -3.99 -9.62 2.56
N GLY A 320 -3.79 -8.79 3.58
CA GLY A 320 -2.89 -9.02 4.70
C GLY A 320 -3.48 -9.85 5.83
N ILE A 321 -4.80 -9.75 6.09
CA ILE A 321 -5.48 -10.55 7.12
C ILE A 321 -5.18 -12.05 6.99
N PRO A 322 -5.29 -12.69 5.80
CA PRO A 322 -4.95 -14.10 5.65
C PRO A 322 -3.55 -14.49 6.17
N TYR A 323 -2.53 -13.63 5.97
CA TYR A 323 -1.17 -13.89 6.45
C TYR A 323 -1.08 -13.87 7.97
N ILE A 324 -1.68 -12.85 8.59
CA ILE A 324 -1.67 -12.69 10.05
C ILE A 324 -2.45 -13.82 10.72
N TYR A 325 -3.64 -14.14 10.20
CA TYR A 325 -4.50 -15.17 10.79
C TYR A 325 -3.92 -16.56 10.59
N GLU A 326 -3.26 -16.83 9.46
CA GLU A 326 -2.50 -18.06 9.28
C GLU A 326 -1.36 -18.17 10.30
N PHE A 327 -0.58 -17.11 10.51
CA PHE A 327 0.48 -17.07 11.52
C PHE A 327 -0.04 -17.30 12.95
N LEU A 328 -1.10 -16.58 13.34
CA LEU A 328 -1.70 -16.70 14.67
C LEU A 328 -2.27 -18.10 14.91
N HIS A 329 -2.90 -18.69 13.88
CA HIS A 329 -3.44 -20.04 13.95
C HIS A 329 -2.32 -21.10 14.03
N GLN A 330 -1.27 -20.97 13.21
CA GLN A 330 -0.10 -21.87 13.24
C GLN A 330 0.63 -21.85 14.59
N LYS A 331 0.62 -20.71 15.28
CA LYS A 331 1.19 -20.57 16.62
C LYS A 331 0.19 -20.92 17.73
N GLU A 332 -1.00 -21.42 17.40
CA GLU A 332 -2.06 -21.80 18.35
C GLU A 332 -2.50 -20.64 19.27
N ILE A 333 -2.41 -19.39 18.78
CA ILE A 333 -2.83 -18.20 19.51
C ILE A 333 -4.34 -17.99 19.38
N ILE A 334 -4.87 -18.29 18.20
CA ILE A 334 -6.31 -18.27 17.90
C ILE A 334 -6.80 -19.66 17.51
N ARG A 335 -8.07 -19.94 17.79
CA ARG A 335 -8.73 -21.18 17.40
C ARG A 335 -9.10 -21.20 15.92
N GLU A 336 -9.31 -22.42 15.42
CA GLU A 336 -9.74 -22.69 14.04
C GLU A 336 -11.02 -21.94 13.66
N GLY A 337 -11.98 -21.76 14.58
CA GLY A 337 -13.19 -20.97 14.33
C GLY A 337 -12.89 -19.50 13.97
N VAL A 338 -12.11 -18.82 14.82
CA VAL A 338 -11.69 -17.43 14.60
C VAL A 338 -10.90 -17.28 13.30
N TYR A 339 -10.03 -18.25 13.00
CA TYR A 339 -9.31 -18.31 11.74
C TYR A 339 -10.27 -18.42 10.53
N ASN A 340 -11.18 -19.40 10.54
CA ASN A 340 -12.09 -19.64 9.43
C ASN A 340 -13.04 -18.46 9.18
N ASP A 341 -13.54 -17.82 10.23
CA ASP A 341 -14.42 -16.66 10.13
C ASP A 341 -13.70 -15.47 9.46
N ALA A 342 -12.44 -15.20 9.85
CA ALA A 342 -11.64 -14.15 9.24
C ALA A 342 -11.32 -14.41 7.75
N ILE A 343 -11.00 -15.66 7.40
CA ILE A 343 -10.76 -16.05 6.00
C ILE A 343 -12.05 -15.94 5.16
N ALA A 344 -13.21 -16.31 5.73
CA ALA A 344 -14.49 -16.19 5.05
C ALA A 344 -14.86 -14.72 4.80
N ALA A 345 -14.75 -13.86 5.82
CA ALA A 345 -15.05 -12.43 5.71
C ALA A 345 -14.17 -11.75 4.67
N THR A 346 -12.85 -12.01 4.68
CA THR A 346 -11.93 -11.43 3.69
C THR A 346 -12.22 -11.90 2.28
N LYS A 347 -12.58 -13.17 2.07
CA LYS A 347 -12.92 -13.69 0.75
C LYS A 347 -14.14 -12.98 0.14
N THR A 348 -15.18 -12.74 0.94
CA THR A 348 -16.37 -12.00 0.49
C THR A 348 -16.01 -10.57 0.11
N LEU A 349 -15.34 -9.85 1.00
CA LEU A 349 -15.03 -8.43 0.80
C LEU A 349 -13.97 -8.19 -0.29
N LYS A 350 -13.01 -9.10 -0.46
CA LYS A 350 -12.02 -9.06 -1.56
C LYS A 350 -12.71 -8.95 -2.93
N THR A 351 -13.82 -9.68 -3.13
CA THR A 351 -14.59 -9.60 -4.39
C THR A 351 -15.21 -8.22 -4.60
N LYS A 352 -15.71 -7.58 -3.52
CA LYS A 352 -16.26 -6.20 -3.58
C LYS A 352 -15.15 -5.20 -3.92
N VAL A 353 -14.00 -5.30 -3.25
CA VAL A 353 -12.84 -4.41 -3.46
C VAL A 353 -12.29 -4.52 -4.88
N ILE A 354 -12.15 -5.74 -5.41
CA ILE A 354 -11.72 -5.96 -6.80
C ILE A 354 -12.64 -5.26 -7.79
N LYS A 355 -13.95 -5.31 -7.56
CA LYS A 355 -14.94 -4.65 -8.41
C LYS A 355 -14.92 -3.13 -8.27
N LEU A 356 -14.70 -2.62 -7.06
CA LEU A 356 -14.60 -1.19 -6.80
C LEU A 356 -13.41 -0.56 -7.53
N PHE A 357 -12.27 -1.24 -7.55
CA PHE A 357 -11.04 -0.75 -8.17
C PHE A 357 -10.81 -1.31 -9.58
N GLU A 358 -11.83 -1.79 -10.28
CA GLU A 358 -11.68 -2.59 -11.50
C GLU A 358 -10.75 -1.98 -12.58
N THR A 359 -10.68 -0.65 -12.69
CA THR A 359 -9.81 0.08 -13.61
C THR A 359 -8.45 0.46 -13.02
N GLN A 360 -8.29 0.41 -11.70
CA GLN A 360 -7.10 0.85 -10.96
C GLN A 360 -6.37 -0.28 -10.23
N LEU A 361 -6.79 -1.54 -10.38
CA LEU A 361 -6.18 -2.69 -9.69
C LEU A 361 -4.66 -2.77 -9.91
N TRP A 362 -4.17 -2.35 -11.07
CA TRP A 362 -2.77 -2.40 -11.44
C TRP A 362 -1.88 -1.65 -10.43
N LYS A 363 -2.37 -0.57 -9.82
CA LYS A 363 -1.64 0.18 -8.79
C LYS A 363 -1.35 -0.65 -7.54
N TYR A 364 -2.21 -1.62 -7.28
CA TYR A 364 -2.19 -2.46 -6.10
C TYR A 364 -1.68 -3.88 -6.41
N ASP A 365 -0.96 -4.06 -7.53
CA ASP A 365 -0.39 -5.37 -7.90
C ASP A 365 0.58 -5.94 -6.84
N PHE A 366 1.03 -5.09 -5.90
CA PHE A 366 1.98 -5.46 -4.87
C PHE A 366 1.53 -6.69 -4.07
N VAL A 367 0.21 -6.90 -3.91
CA VAL A 367 -0.36 -8.06 -3.21
C VAL A 367 -0.01 -9.37 -3.91
N HIS A 368 0.29 -9.32 -5.21
CA HIS A 368 0.70 -10.46 -6.03
C HIS A 368 2.21 -10.66 -6.11
N ARG A 369 2.99 -9.73 -5.55
CA ARG A 369 4.45 -9.88 -5.35
C ARG A 369 4.77 -10.69 -4.11
N TRP A 370 3.82 -10.75 -3.18
CA TRP A 370 3.88 -11.55 -1.98
C TRP A 370 3.65 -13.02 -2.32
N LEU A 371 4.41 -13.96 -1.74
CA LEU A 371 4.05 -15.38 -1.89
C LEU A 371 2.68 -15.62 -1.23
N PRO A 372 1.76 -16.35 -1.87
CA PRO A 372 0.38 -16.45 -1.40
C PRO A 372 0.27 -17.10 0.00
N PRO A 373 -0.76 -16.72 0.79
CA PRO A 373 -1.11 -17.44 2.01
C PRO A 373 -1.58 -18.86 1.66
N ASN A 374 -1.43 -19.81 2.58
CA ASN A 374 -1.77 -21.21 2.29
C ASN A 374 -3.29 -21.45 2.12
N SER A 375 -4.11 -20.51 2.57
CA SER A 375 -5.56 -20.50 2.37
C SER A 375 -5.99 -20.19 0.92
N ILE A 376 -5.09 -19.67 0.08
CA ILE A 376 -5.38 -19.30 -1.31
C ILE A 376 -4.70 -20.29 -2.26
N SER A 377 -5.47 -20.84 -3.19
CA SER A 377 -4.93 -21.76 -4.20
C SER A 377 -4.05 -21.02 -5.22
N GLU A 378 -3.05 -21.69 -5.77
CA GLU A 378 -2.18 -21.13 -6.82
C GLU A 378 -2.97 -20.67 -8.04
N VAL A 379 -4.02 -21.41 -8.42
CA VAL A 379 -4.90 -21.05 -9.55
C VAL A 379 -5.70 -19.79 -9.26
N GLU A 380 -6.27 -19.66 -8.06
CA GLU A 380 -6.98 -18.44 -7.63
C GLU A 380 -6.02 -17.25 -7.67
N PHE A 381 -4.84 -17.40 -7.07
CA PHE A 381 -3.83 -16.35 -6.99
C PHE A 381 -3.35 -15.89 -8.37
N THR A 382 -3.04 -16.81 -9.29
CA THR A 382 -2.63 -16.46 -10.66
C THR A 382 -3.76 -15.82 -11.46
N THR A 383 -5.00 -16.26 -11.27
CA THR A 383 -6.17 -15.66 -11.95
C THR A 383 -6.37 -14.22 -11.49
N GLU A 384 -6.29 -13.98 -10.18
CA GLU A 384 -6.37 -12.64 -9.59
C GLU A 384 -5.20 -11.75 -10.04
N ALA A 385 -3.97 -12.26 -10.04
CA ALA A 385 -2.80 -11.52 -10.52
C ALA A 385 -2.95 -11.06 -11.98
N ASN A 386 -3.49 -11.91 -12.86
CA ASN A 386 -3.77 -11.54 -14.25
C ASN A 386 -4.83 -10.44 -14.34
N LEU A 387 -5.85 -10.47 -13.48
CA LEU A 387 -6.88 -9.42 -13.44
C LEU A 387 -6.27 -8.07 -13.03
N PHE A 388 -5.38 -8.06 -12.04
CA PHE A 388 -4.66 -6.85 -11.61
C PHE A 388 -3.78 -6.32 -12.75
N ALA A 389 -2.96 -7.18 -13.35
CA ALA A 389 -2.04 -6.81 -14.42
C ALA A 389 -2.74 -6.25 -15.67
N THR A 390 -3.90 -6.81 -16.04
CA THR A 390 -4.66 -6.38 -17.23
C THR A 390 -5.59 -5.20 -16.96
N SER A 391 -5.79 -4.78 -15.71
CA SER A 391 -6.68 -3.66 -15.39
C SER A 391 -6.21 -2.33 -16.01
N ILE A 392 -4.90 -2.14 -16.20
CA ILE A 392 -4.32 -0.98 -16.88
C ILE A 392 -4.68 -0.92 -18.37
N GLU A 393 -5.04 -2.06 -18.98
CA GLU A 393 -5.40 -2.14 -20.41
C GLU A 393 -6.85 -1.68 -20.66
N LYS A 394 -7.64 -1.46 -19.61
CA LYS A 394 -9.01 -0.94 -19.70
C LYS A 394 -8.99 0.56 -19.93
N VAL A 395 -8.54 0.95 -21.11
CA VAL A 395 -8.42 2.34 -21.55
C VAL A 395 -9.78 2.87 -21.97
N THR A 396 -10.17 4.02 -21.43
CA THR A 396 -11.33 4.78 -21.89
C THR A 396 -10.83 6.01 -22.62
N PRO A 397 -11.18 6.23 -23.90
CA PRO A 397 -10.77 7.44 -24.61
C PRO A 397 -11.33 8.69 -23.93
N LEU A 398 -10.57 9.79 -23.95
CA LEU A 398 -11.04 11.10 -23.49
C LEU A 398 -12.32 11.50 -24.22
N ALA A 399 -13.26 12.10 -23.48
CA ALA A 399 -14.50 12.57 -24.06
C ALA A 399 -14.25 13.68 -25.10
N ILE A 400 -14.98 13.57 -26.22
CA ILE A 400 -14.98 14.55 -27.31
C ILE A 400 -16.13 15.57 -27.18
N GLU A 401 -17.10 15.31 -26.29
CA GLU A 401 -18.19 16.24 -26.00
C GLU A 401 -17.83 17.11 -24.79
N PRO A 402 -17.99 18.46 -24.88
CA PRO A 402 -17.77 19.34 -23.74
C PRO A 402 -18.64 18.99 -22.52
N GLY A 403 -18.06 19.11 -21.32
CA GLY A 403 -18.77 18.87 -20.06
C GLY A 403 -19.09 17.40 -19.75
N GLN A 404 -18.60 16.44 -20.54
CA GLN A 404 -18.63 15.02 -20.19
C GLN A 404 -17.27 14.61 -19.60
N GLY A 405 -17.08 14.88 -18.31
CA GLY A 405 -15.88 14.45 -17.57
C GLY A 405 -16.01 13.04 -17.00
N VAL A 406 -14.99 12.19 -17.16
CA VAL A 406 -14.95 10.88 -16.51
C VAL A 406 -14.87 11.03 -14.99
N LEU A 407 -14.19 12.04 -14.46
CA LEU A 407 -14.08 12.26 -13.01
C LEU A 407 -15.42 12.68 -12.38
N GLU A 408 -16.13 13.63 -13.00
CA GLU A 408 -17.48 14.04 -12.56
C GLU A 408 -18.49 12.91 -12.74
N SER A 409 -18.39 12.16 -13.85
CA SER A 409 -19.19 10.95 -14.02
C SER A 409 -18.79 9.86 -13.03
N PHE A 410 -17.53 9.77 -12.59
CA PHE A 410 -17.03 8.78 -11.64
C PHE A 410 -17.52 9.09 -10.24
N TYR A 411 -17.45 10.35 -9.78
CA TYR A 411 -18.05 10.77 -8.51
C TYR A 411 -19.57 10.61 -8.53
N LYS A 412 -20.22 10.98 -9.62
CA LYS A 412 -21.67 10.77 -9.79
C LYS A 412 -22.03 9.28 -9.84
N ASN A 413 -21.25 8.46 -10.53
CA ASN A 413 -21.45 7.01 -10.61
C ASN A 413 -21.06 6.31 -9.31
N LEU A 414 -20.12 6.84 -8.53
CA LEU A 414 -19.84 6.40 -7.16
C LEU A 414 -21.05 6.72 -6.28
N GLU A 415 -21.55 7.96 -6.29
CA GLU A 415 -22.76 8.33 -5.55
C GLU A 415 -24.00 7.53 -5.98
N GLU A 416 -24.10 7.11 -7.25
CA GLU A 416 -25.23 6.35 -7.80
C GLU A 416 -25.04 4.82 -7.74
N SER A 417 -23.80 4.34 -7.58
CA SER A 417 -23.43 2.92 -7.59
C SER A 417 -24.10 2.19 -6.44
N ALA A 418 -24.87 1.15 -6.74
CA ALA A 418 -25.47 0.29 -5.73
C ALA A 418 -24.42 -0.35 -4.79
N ILE A 419 -23.19 -0.53 -5.26
CA ILE A 419 -22.08 -1.09 -4.46
C ILE A 419 -21.53 -0.05 -3.50
N PHE A 420 -21.42 1.19 -3.97
CA PHE A 420 -21.04 2.33 -3.13
C PHE A 420 -22.22 2.85 -2.29
N LYS A 421 -23.46 2.45 -2.57
CA LYS A 421 -24.54 2.59 -1.60
C LYS A 421 -24.47 1.46 -0.59
N ASP A 422 -24.42 0.20 -1.01
CA ASP A 422 -24.36 -0.97 -0.10
C ASP A 422 -23.15 -0.94 0.86
N LEU A 423 -21.97 -0.49 0.40
CA LEU A 423 -20.79 -0.32 1.24
C LEU A 423 -20.91 0.87 2.23
N PHE A 424 -21.81 1.83 1.98
CA PHE A 424 -21.86 3.12 2.68
C PHE A 424 -23.21 3.42 3.37
N THR A 425 -24.31 2.71 3.07
CA THR A 425 -25.60 2.84 3.77
C THR A 425 -25.70 1.96 5.02
N SER A 426 -24.74 1.06 5.26
CA SER A 426 -24.64 0.34 6.53
C SER A 426 -24.12 1.22 7.69
N SER A 427 -23.84 2.51 7.44
CA SER A 427 -23.46 3.49 8.45
C SER A 427 -24.64 4.30 9.03
N GLU A 428 -25.89 4.03 8.63
CA GLU A 428 -27.02 4.52 9.44
C GLU A 428 -26.94 3.84 10.80
N ILE A 429 -26.67 4.67 11.82
CA ILE A 429 -26.50 4.26 13.21
C ILE A 429 -27.86 3.75 13.70
N ASP A 430 -28.10 2.44 13.57
CA ASP A 430 -29.08 1.79 14.43
C ASP A 430 -28.51 1.82 15.85
N HIS A 431 -29.04 2.75 16.66
CA HIS A 431 -28.76 2.84 18.09
C HIS A 431 -29.43 1.71 18.91
N ASP A 432 -30.05 0.74 18.24
CA ASP A 432 -30.77 -0.38 18.86
C ASP A 432 -30.15 -1.71 18.45
N LEU A 433 -28.92 -1.99 18.89
CA LEU A 433 -28.44 -3.37 18.99
C LEU A 433 -28.60 -3.84 20.43
N GLU A 434 -29.68 -4.60 20.65
CA GLU A 434 -29.85 -5.45 21.82
C GLU A 434 -28.58 -6.31 22.03
N GLU A 435 -28.17 -6.45 23.29
CA GLU A 435 -27.05 -7.30 23.71
C GLU A 435 -27.31 -8.75 23.27
N ASP A 436 -26.78 -9.14 22.11
CA ASP A 436 -26.64 -10.55 21.77
C ASP A 436 -25.61 -11.17 22.73
N VAL A 437 -26.14 -11.87 23.73
CA VAL A 437 -25.40 -12.63 24.74
C VAL A 437 -24.65 -13.74 24.02
N LEU A 438 -23.38 -13.49 23.69
CA LEU A 438 -22.43 -14.54 23.34
C LEU A 438 -22.38 -15.55 24.49
N GLU A 439 -22.91 -16.75 24.25
CA GLU A 439 -22.86 -17.85 25.20
C GLU A 439 -21.41 -18.11 25.64
N SER A 440 -21.24 -18.22 26.95
CA SER A 440 -19.95 -18.42 27.61
C SER A 440 -19.26 -19.68 27.08
N PRO A 441 -18.00 -19.63 26.60
CA PRO A 441 -17.33 -20.82 26.14
C PRO A 441 -17.06 -21.74 27.33
N ALA A 442 -17.54 -22.98 27.22
CA ALA A 442 -17.30 -24.08 28.13
C ALA A 442 -15.79 -24.25 28.43
N GLN A 443 -15.51 -24.76 29.63
CA GLN A 443 -14.16 -24.98 30.18
C GLN A 443 -13.21 -25.59 29.14
N VAL A 444 -12.08 -24.90 28.96
CA VAL A 444 -11.06 -25.18 27.96
C VAL A 444 -10.14 -26.30 28.47
N ASP A 445 -10.25 -27.48 27.87
CA ASP A 445 -9.22 -28.51 27.96
C ASP A 445 -8.05 -28.15 27.05
N ILE A 446 -6.84 -28.11 27.62
CA ILE A 446 -5.60 -27.77 26.93
C ILE A 446 -5.13 -29.01 26.14
N PRO A 447 -5.03 -28.97 24.81
CA PRO A 447 -4.47 -30.07 24.04
C PRO A 447 -2.95 -30.13 24.24
N GLN A 448 -2.42 -31.30 24.54
CA GLN A 448 -0.99 -31.58 24.38
C GLN A 448 -0.79 -32.17 22.99
N PHE A 449 0.09 -31.66 22.12
CA PHE A 449 0.82 -32.51 21.16
C PHE A 449 2.01 -31.83 20.44
N LYS A 450 2.71 -32.68 19.66
CA LYS A 450 4.12 -32.67 19.23
C LYS A 450 4.46 -31.78 18.02
N PRO A 451 5.74 -31.36 17.88
CA PRO A 451 6.19 -30.44 16.82
C PRO A 451 6.16 -31.05 15.40
N ALA A 452 5.72 -30.24 14.44
CA ALA A 452 5.71 -30.52 13.01
C ALA A 452 7.05 -30.20 12.32
N LYS A 453 7.32 -30.82 11.17
CA LYS A 453 8.55 -30.64 10.38
C LYS A 453 8.45 -29.43 9.43
N PRO A 454 9.57 -28.75 9.13
CA PRO A 454 9.58 -27.54 8.30
C PRO A 454 9.31 -27.83 6.82
N PRO A 455 8.64 -26.91 6.10
CA PRO A 455 8.33 -27.04 4.68
C PRO A 455 9.53 -26.74 3.77
N LYS A 456 9.47 -27.21 2.52
CA LYS A 456 10.51 -27.01 1.50
C LYS A 456 10.26 -25.72 0.70
N LYS A 457 11.32 -24.94 0.46
CA LYS A 457 11.32 -23.69 -0.32
C LYS A 457 10.79 -23.89 -1.76
N ARG A 458 9.86 -23.04 -2.18
CA ARG A 458 9.34 -22.91 -3.56
C ARG A 458 9.75 -21.55 -4.16
N LYS A 459 9.82 -21.47 -5.49
CA LYS A 459 10.08 -20.24 -6.26
C LYS A 459 8.78 -19.50 -6.58
N SER A 460 8.84 -18.17 -6.70
CA SER A 460 7.69 -17.29 -7.00
C SER A 460 7.02 -17.61 -8.36
N PRO A 461 5.67 -17.65 -8.44
CA PRO A 461 4.91 -17.84 -9.68
C PRO A 461 5.10 -16.73 -10.73
N LEU A 462 5.38 -15.48 -10.34
CA LEU A 462 5.64 -14.38 -11.29
C LEU A 462 6.93 -14.60 -12.08
N MET A 463 7.96 -15.19 -11.45
CA MET A 463 9.17 -15.60 -12.17
C MET A 463 8.89 -16.75 -13.15
N GLN A 464 7.88 -17.59 -12.90
CA GLN A 464 7.50 -18.67 -13.81
C GLN A 464 6.62 -18.18 -14.97
N ALA A 465 5.81 -17.13 -14.75
CA ALA A 465 5.01 -16.49 -15.78
C ALA A 465 5.88 -15.69 -16.78
N ALA A 466 6.96 -15.05 -16.30
CA ALA A 466 7.92 -14.33 -17.14
C ALA A 466 8.84 -15.26 -17.98
N GLU A 467 8.91 -16.55 -17.66
CA GLU A 467 9.73 -17.55 -18.36
C GLU A 467 8.98 -18.29 -19.50
N LEU A 468 7.72 -17.92 -19.80
CA LEU A 468 6.99 -18.51 -20.92
C LEU A 468 7.52 -17.95 -22.27
N PRO A 469 8.09 -18.79 -23.16
CA PRO A 469 8.55 -18.31 -24.46
C PRO A 469 7.35 -17.96 -25.36
N ASP A 470 7.46 -16.81 -26.05
CA ASP A 470 6.59 -16.42 -27.16
C ASP A 470 6.47 -17.57 -28.17
N LYS A 471 5.32 -18.26 -28.16
CA LYS A 471 4.95 -19.20 -29.22
C LYS A 471 4.59 -18.42 -30.49
N LYS A 472 5.60 -17.92 -31.20
CA LYS A 472 5.45 -17.58 -32.62
C LYS A 472 5.27 -18.86 -33.42
N GLY A 473 4.15 -18.92 -34.14
CA GLY A 473 3.66 -20.10 -34.83
C GLY A 473 4.60 -20.63 -35.90
N ASN A 474 4.94 -21.91 -35.80
CA ASN A 474 5.48 -22.69 -36.91
C ASN A 474 4.33 -23.37 -37.65
N SER A 475 3.99 -22.82 -38.81
CA SER A 475 3.09 -23.44 -39.79
C SER A 475 3.72 -24.73 -40.33
N SER A 476 3.10 -25.87 -40.05
CA SER A 476 3.45 -27.15 -40.67
C SER A 476 2.74 -27.28 -42.02
N LYS A 477 3.53 -27.19 -43.10
CA LYS A 477 3.10 -27.59 -44.45
C LYS A 477 2.98 -29.10 -44.51
N SER A 478 1.75 -29.59 -44.63
CA SER A 478 1.48 -30.94 -45.15
C SER A 478 1.67 -30.93 -46.68
N LYS A 479 2.52 -31.82 -47.20
CA LYS A 479 2.51 -32.21 -48.62
C LYS A 479 2.28 -33.70 -48.73
N LYS A 480 1.20 -34.03 -49.43
CA LYS A 480 0.74 -35.37 -49.82
C LYS A 480 1.72 -36.03 -50.79
N LYS A 481 1.75 -37.37 -50.70
CA LYS A 481 2.26 -38.34 -51.68
C LYS A 481 1.72 -38.08 -53.09
N ASN A 482 2.60 -38.11 -54.08
CA ASN A 482 2.62 -39.11 -55.16
C ASN A 482 4.06 -39.29 -55.64
#